data_AF-A0A932L155-F1
#
_entry.id   AF-A0A932L155-F1
#
_cell.length_a   1.000
_cell.length_b   1.000
_cell.length_c   1.000
_cell.angle_alpha   90.00
_cell.angle_beta   90.00
_cell.angle_gamma   90.00
#
_symmetry.space_group_name_H-M   'P 1'
#
loop_
_entity.id
_entity.type
_entity.pdbx_description
1 polymer ?
#
loop_
_entity_poly.entity_id
_entity_poly.type
_entity_poly.pdbx_seq_one_letter_code
_entity_poly.pdbx_strand_id
1 'polypeptide(L)'
;TGTSFAGRVASGVLRAAGLPELVTSSLTQYEGLALALAGDPGRLAALKLRLERERDRAPLFDNARFTGNIEAAFLRMWENRSAGKKPQAFAV
;
A
#
# COMPACT_ATOMS: atom_id res chain seq x y z
N THR A 1 5.68 -7.74 -10.27
CA THR A 1 4.55 -7.73 -9.30
C THR A 1 3.80 -9.04 -9.38
N GLY A 2 3.47 -9.65 -8.24
CA GLY A 2 2.70 -10.90 -8.24
C GLY A 2 1.27 -10.68 -8.75
N THR A 3 0.69 -11.70 -9.38
CA THR A 3 -0.69 -11.68 -9.89
C THR A 3 -1.73 -11.99 -8.81
N SER A 4 -1.30 -12.52 -7.66
CA SER A 4 -2.14 -12.80 -6.50
C SER A 4 -2.27 -11.58 -5.58
N PHE A 5 -3.31 -11.58 -4.73
CA PHE A 5 -3.49 -10.57 -3.68
C PHE A 5 -2.25 -10.48 -2.78
N ALA A 6 -1.75 -11.63 -2.29
CA ALA A 6 -0.55 -11.71 -1.47
C ALA A 6 0.69 -11.10 -2.16
N GLY A 7 0.82 -11.29 -3.49
CA GLY A 7 1.90 -10.70 -4.28
C GLY A 7 1.77 -9.19 -4.53
N ARG A 8 0.63 -8.58 -4.19
CA ARG A 8 0.39 -7.13 -4.33
C ARG A 8 0.40 -6.38 -3.00
N VAL A 9 0.25 -7.06 -1.86
CA VAL A 9 0.22 -6.41 -0.53
C VAL A 9 1.45 -5.54 -0.32
N ALA A 10 2.65 -6.12 -0.44
CA ALA A 10 3.91 -5.38 -0.28
C ALA A 10 4.04 -4.21 -1.27
N SER A 11 3.59 -4.38 -2.51
CA SER A 11 3.62 -3.31 -3.51
C SER A 11 2.65 -2.17 -3.18
N GLY A 12 1.51 -2.47 -2.58
CA GLY A 12 0.54 -1.48 -2.10
C GLY A 12 1.10 -0.68 -0.92
N VAL A 13 1.73 -1.38 0.03
CA VAL A 13 2.42 -0.77 1.18
C VAL A 13 3.52 0.18 0.73
N LEU A 14 4.41 -0.27 -0.18
CA LEU A 14 5.49 0.58 -0.70
C LEU A 14 4.97 1.84 -1.40
N ARG A 15 3.89 1.72 -2.18
CA ARG A 15 3.26 2.88 -2.82
C ARG A 15 2.64 3.84 -1.79
N ALA A 16 1.94 3.31 -0.80
CA ALA A 16 1.32 4.12 0.25
C ALA A 16 2.37 4.78 1.17
N ALA A 17 3.53 4.15 1.34
CA ALA A 17 4.68 4.71 2.06
C ALA A 17 5.54 5.66 1.20
N GLY A 18 5.13 5.99 -0.03
CA GLY A 18 5.87 6.91 -0.89
C GLY A 18 7.18 6.36 -1.44
N LEU A 19 7.31 5.03 -1.57
CA LEU A 19 8.48 4.31 -2.10
C LEU A 19 8.15 3.49 -3.36
N PRO A 20 7.46 4.03 -4.38
CA PRO A 20 7.06 3.26 -5.56
C PRO A 20 8.26 2.72 -6.38
N GLU A 21 9.43 3.35 -6.27
CA GLU A 21 10.65 2.92 -6.97
C GLU A 21 11.21 1.59 -6.44
N LEU A 22 10.74 1.11 -5.29
CA LEU A 22 11.10 -0.19 -4.73
C LEU A 22 10.23 -1.34 -5.26
N VAL A 23 9.22 -1.03 -6.08
CA VAL A 23 8.32 -2.03 -6.67
C VAL A 23 8.88 -2.50 -8.02
N THR A 24 9.29 -3.77 -8.09
CA THR A 24 9.84 -4.37 -9.31
C THR A 24 8.85 -5.27 -10.06
N SER A 25 9.07 -5.46 -11.36
CA SER A 25 8.19 -6.28 -12.21
C SER A 25 8.70 -7.70 -12.44
N SER A 26 9.98 -8.00 -12.19
CA SER A 26 10.60 -9.32 -12.34
C SER A 26 11.61 -9.64 -11.24
N LEU A 27 12.00 -10.92 -11.11
CA LEU A 27 13.05 -11.36 -10.18
C LEU A 27 14.41 -10.73 -10.53
N THR A 28 14.75 -10.64 -11.81
CA THR A 28 15.99 -10.00 -12.26
C THR A 28 16.06 -8.53 -11.85
N GLN A 29 14.96 -7.78 -12.00
CA GLN A 29 14.89 -6.39 -11.52
C GLN A 29 14.98 -6.29 -10.00
N TYR A 30 14.32 -7.21 -9.30
CA TYR A 30 14.38 -7.28 -7.83
C TYR A 30 15.82 -7.49 -7.35
N GLU A 31 16.52 -8.47 -7.90
CA GLU A 31 17.91 -8.78 -7.55
C GLU A 31 18.84 -7.61 -7.87
N GLY A 32 18.74 -7.05 -9.08
CA GLY A 32 19.55 -5.89 -9.48
C GLY A 32 19.32 -4.68 -8.58
N LEU A 33 18.08 -4.40 -8.19
CA LEU A 33 17.76 -3.33 -7.25
C LEU A 33 18.32 -3.61 -5.85
N ALA A 34 18.19 -4.84 -5.36
CA ALA A 34 18.71 -5.23 -4.05
C ALA A 34 20.24 -5.07 -3.98
N LEU A 35 20.95 -5.52 -5.02
CA LEU A 35 22.41 -5.35 -5.13
C LEU A 35 22.81 -3.88 -5.24
N ALA A 36 22.09 -3.09 -6.04
CA ALA A 36 22.34 -1.66 -6.17
C ALA A 36 22.16 -0.90 -4.84
N LEU A 37 21.18 -1.29 -4.02
CA LEU A 37 20.97 -0.72 -2.69
C LEU A 37 22.02 -1.19 -1.68
N ALA A 38 22.44 -2.46 -1.75
CA ALA A 38 23.49 -2.98 -0.89
C ALA A 38 24.86 -2.34 -1.17
N GLY A 39 25.14 -2.02 -2.43
CA GLY A 39 26.37 -1.36 -2.87
C GLY A 39 26.41 0.16 -2.67
N ASP A 40 25.28 0.78 -2.32
CA ASP A 40 25.18 2.23 -2.12
C ASP A 40 24.53 2.55 -0.75
N PRO A 41 25.33 2.59 0.33
CA PRO A 41 24.86 2.92 1.66
C PRO A 41 24.22 4.32 1.75
N GLY A 42 24.66 5.27 0.92
CA GLY A 42 24.13 6.63 0.89
C GLY A 42 22.69 6.66 0.37
N ARG A 43 22.43 5.98 -0.75
CA ARG A 43 21.08 5.79 -1.28
C ARG A 43 20.16 5.05 -0.31
N LEU A 44 20.67 4.00 0.34
CA LEU A 44 19.90 3.27 1.36
C LEU A 44 19.55 4.16 2.56
N ALA A 45 20.49 4.96 3.05
CA ALA A 45 20.26 5.91 4.14
C ALA A 45 19.23 6.98 3.76
N ALA A 46 19.31 7.51 2.54
CA ALA A 46 18.34 8.49 2.04
C ALA A 46 16.91 7.92 1.96
N LEU A 47 16.76 6.66 1.53
CA LEU A 47 15.45 5.98 1.51
C LEU A 47 14.90 5.78 2.92
N LYS A 48 15.75 5.36 3.88
CA LYS A 48 15.34 5.20 5.28
C LYS A 48 14.91 6.53 5.89
N LEU A 49 15.68 7.60 5.68
CA LEU A 49 15.35 8.94 6.16
C LEU A 49 14.02 9.44 5.57
N ARG A 50 13.79 9.20 4.28
CA ARG A 50 12.51 9.55 3.64
C ARG A 50 11.35 8.75 4.25
N LEU A 51 11.53 7.45 4.47
CA LEU A 51 10.52 6.62 5.11
C LEU A 51 10.21 7.10 6.53
N GLU A 52 11.21 7.42 7.34
CA GLU A 52 11.01 7.93 8.70
C GLU A 52 10.24 9.26 8.71
N ARG A 53 10.56 10.19 7.80
CA ARG A 53 9.87 11.48 7.70
C ARG A 53 8.42 11.35 7.23
N GLU A 54 8.17 10.46 6.29
CA GLU A 54 6.86 10.31 5.68
C GLU A 54 5.99 9.27 6.40
N ARG A 55 6.55 8.42 7.27
CA ARG A 55 5.81 7.36 7.99
C ARG A 55 4.59 7.93 8.72
N ASP A 56 4.79 8.98 9.49
CA ASP A 56 3.72 9.54 10.33
C ASP A 56 2.73 10.40 9.51
N ARG A 57 3.04 10.67 8.24
CA ARG A 57 2.20 11.41 7.28
C ARG A 57 1.52 10.50 6.25
N ALA A 58 2.02 9.27 6.10
CA ALA A 58 1.54 8.33 5.11
C ALA A 58 0.12 7.90 5.50
N PRO A 59 -0.87 7.98 4.58
CA PRO A 59 -2.25 7.55 4.84
C PRO A 59 -2.35 6.09 5.32
N LEU A 60 -1.33 5.28 5.04
CA LEU A 60 -1.23 3.90 5.51
C LEU A 60 -1.31 3.77 7.03
N PHE A 61 -0.84 4.78 7.78
CA PHE A 61 -0.80 4.77 9.24
C PHE A 61 -1.84 5.71 9.87
N ASP A 62 -2.69 6.35 9.05
CA ASP A 62 -3.83 7.13 9.53
C ASP A 62 -4.99 6.20 9.91
N ASN A 63 -4.90 5.67 11.13
CA ASN A 63 -5.88 4.71 11.66
C ASN A 63 -7.28 5.33 11.76
N ALA A 64 -7.39 6.62 12.08
CA ALA A 64 -8.68 7.27 12.21
C ALA A 64 -9.40 7.32 10.87
N ARG A 65 -8.70 7.72 9.80
CA ARG A 65 -9.23 7.70 8.43
C ARG A 65 -9.55 6.28 7.97
N PHE A 66 -8.68 5.31 8.27
CA PHE A 66 -8.91 3.90 7.92
C PHE A 66 -10.19 3.36 8.58
N THR A 67 -10.38 3.61 9.88
CA THR A 67 -11.59 3.23 10.61
C THR A 67 -12.83 3.88 10.01
N GLY A 68 -12.80 5.20 9.75
CA GLY A 68 -13.94 5.90 9.14
C GLY A 68 -14.32 5.34 7.77
N ASN A 69 -13.33 4.98 6.95
CA ASN A 69 -13.58 4.32 5.66
C ASN A 69 -14.24 2.95 5.81
N ILE A 70 -13.83 2.14 6.80
CA ILE A 70 -14.45 0.84 7.08
C ILE A 70 -15.88 1.01 7.60
N GLU A 71 -16.11 1.94 8.52
CA GLU A 71 -17.44 2.23 9.05
C GLU A 71 -18.39 2.66 7.93
N ALA A 72 -17.96 3.58 7.06
CA ALA A 72 -18.72 4.00 5.89
C ALA A 72 -18.97 2.83 4.91
N ALA A 73 -18.00 1.92 4.76
CA ALA A 73 -18.19 0.70 3.97
C ALA A 73 -19.31 -0.18 4.55
N PHE A 74 -19.29 -0.44 5.85
CA PHE A 74 -20.30 -1.26 6.51
C PHE A 74 -21.69 -0.63 6.46
N LEU A 75 -21.80 0.67 6.68
CA LEU A 75 -23.06 1.40 6.51
C LEU A 75 -23.60 1.25 5.10
N ARG A 76 -22.77 1.43 4.07
CA ARG A 76 -23.18 1.24 2.67
C ARG A 76 -23.60 -0.20 2.37
N MET A 77 -22.90 -1.20 2.91
CA MET A 77 -23.30 -2.61 2.79
C MET A 77 -24.68 -2.85 3.41
N TRP A 78 -24.92 -2.27 4.59
CA TRP A 78 -26.19 -2.37 5.30
C TRP A 78 -27.34 -1.68 4.55
N GLU A 79 -27.13 -0.47 4.04
CA GLU A 79 -28.10 0.26 3.22
C GLU A 79 -28.51 -0.55 1.97
N ASN A 80 -27.52 -1.09 1.25
CA ASN A 80 -27.78 -1.91 0.07
C ASN A 80 -28.61 -3.15 0.40
N ARG A 81 -28.24 -3.87 1.46
CA ARG A 81 -29.00 -5.04 1.95
C ARG A 81 -30.42 -4.65 2.32
N SER A 82 -30.58 -3.58 3.09
CA SER A 82 -31.89 -3.13 3.60
C SER A 82 -32.81 -2.68 2.48
N ALA A 83 -32.24 -2.15 1.38
CA ALA A 83 -32.95 -1.83 0.15
C ALA A 83 -33.20 -3.05 -0.78
N GLY A 84 -32.90 -4.28 -0.34
CA GLY A 84 -33.09 -5.50 -1.12
C GLY A 84 -32.15 -5.67 -2.31
N LYS A 85 -31.07 -4.86 -2.39
CA LYS A 85 -30.09 -4.95 -3.48
C LYS A 85 -29.17 -6.15 -3.28
N LYS A 86 -28.74 -6.77 -4.39
CA LYS A 86 -27.69 -7.79 -4.37
C LYS A 86 -26.33 -7.16 -4.03
N PRO A 87 -25.38 -7.93 -3.46
CA PRO A 87 -24.01 -7.46 -3.27
C PRO A 87 -23.41 -6.98 -4.60
N GLN A 88 -22.83 -5.78 -4.57
CA GLN A 88 -22.20 -5.15 -5.73
C GLN A 88 -20.91 -4.45 -5.30
N ALA A 89 -19.97 -4.29 -6.23
CA ALA A 89 -18.76 -3.54 -5.97
C ALA A 89 -19.06 -2.05 -5.72
N PHE A 90 -18.36 -1.44 -4.77
CA PHE A 90 -18.41 -0.01 -4.50
C PHE A 90 -17.07 0.45 -3.92
N ALA A 91 -16.84 1.77 -3.95
CA ALA A 91 -15.71 2.43 -3.31
C ALA A 91 -16.21 3.35 -2.19
N VAL A 92 -15.32 3.67 -1.25
CA VAL A 92 -15.56 4.54 -0.09
C VAL A 92 -14.49 5.61 -0.07
#